data_AF-A0A0R3PPD5-F1
#
_entry.id   AF-A0A0R3PPD5-F1
#
_cell.length_a   1.000
_cell.length_b   1.000
_cell.length_c   1.000
_cell.angle_alpha   90.00
_cell.angle_beta   90.00
_cell.angle_gamma   90.00
#
_symmetry.space_group_name_H-M   'P 1'
#
loop_
_entity.id
_entity.type
_entity.pdbx_description
1 polymer ?
#
loop_
_entity_poly.entity_id
_entity_poly.type
_entity_poly.pdbx_seq_one_letter_code
_entity_poly.pdbx_strand_id
1 'polypeptide(L)'
;MPVGAYFMGTVGDPRDDCRMVPNREATSEDLANIGVEVSKIDMTSDWEKHVDNLMTVYGMNYRDEVQINRASMPDFDERSKKFYEEHLHRDPEVRFIKSGTGFFDVRSIEENLVTVRMFQSAPKWISYARCKDGDEVEERSRYLKQIGIEH
;
A
#
# COMPACT_ATOMS: atom_id res chain seq x y z
N MET A 1 -8.73 -6.39 6.56
CA MET A 1 -7.52 -7.03 6.01
C MET A 1 -6.36 -6.23 6.55
N PRO A 2 -5.50 -6.80 7.40
CA PRO A 2 -4.38 -6.04 7.95
C PRO A 2 -3.47 -5.62 6.80
N VAL A 3 -2.95 -4.42 6.89
CA VAL A 3 -1.77 -4.02 6.12
C VAL A 3 -0.69 -5.04 6.43
N GLY A 4 -0.08 -5.60 5.38
CA GLY A 4 0.95 -6.63 5.57
C GLY A 4 2.24 -5.95 5.98
N ALA A 5 2.65 -6.09 7.25
CA ALA A 5 3.93 -5.59 7.73
C ALA A 5 4.80 -6.76 8.19
N TYR A 6 6.10 -6.73 7.85
CA TYR A 6 7.02 -7.83 8.14
C TYR A 6 8.46 -7.34 8.27
N PHE A 7 9.31 -8.14 8.90
CA PHE A 7 10.74 -7.86 8.98
C PHE A 7 11.42 -8.25 7.66
N MET A 8 12.17 -7.30 7.11
CA MET A 8 12.87 -7.47 5.84
C MET A 8 14.11 -8.36 6.02
N GLY A 9 14.34 -9.23 5.05
CA GLY A 9 15.49 -10.10 4.92
C GLY A 9 16.51 -9.55 3.92
N THR A 10 17.16 -10.46 3.20
CA THR A 10 18.14 -10.10 2.16
C THR A 10 17.43 -9.47 0.96
N VAL A 11 17.92 -8.30 0.53
CA VAL A 11 17.39 -7.57 -0.63
C VAL A 11 18.14 -7.99 -1.89
N GLY A 12 17.39 -8.52 -2.86
CA GLY A 12 17.86 -8.75 -4.23
C GLY A 12 17.38 -7.63 -5.15
N ASP A 13 16.09 -7.65 -5.50
CA ASP A 13 15.39 -6.51 -6.09
C ASP A 13 14.56 -5.82 -4.99
N PRO A 14 14.74 -4.52 -4.73
CA PRO A 14 13.98 -3.79 -3.70
C PRO A 14 12.48 -3.65 -3.99
N ARG A 15 12.01 -4.11 -5.16
CA ARG A 15 10.58 -4.15 -5.52
C ARG A 15 9.90 -5.45 -5.12
N ASP A 16 10.68 -6.47 -4.76
CA ASP A 16 10.16 -7.74 -4.28
C ASP A 16 9.81 -7.68 -2.79
N ASP A 17 9.03 -8.64 -2.31
CA ASP A 17 8.62 -8.69 -0.89
C ASP A 17 9.79 -8.85 0.09
N CYS A 18 10.99 -9.26 -0.35
CA CYS A 18 12.22 -9.28 0.48
C CYS A 18 12.05 -9.81 1.93
N ARG A 19 11.17 -10.78 2.19
CA ARG A 19 10.86 -11.26 3.55
C ARG A 19 12.06 -11.96 4.19
N MET A 20 12.20 -11.80 5.51
CA MET A 20 13.17 -12.58 6.28
C MET A 20 12.90 -14.09 6.19
N VAL A 21 13.95 -14.90 6.29
CA VAL A 21 13.86 -16.36 6.36
C VAL A 21 14.58 -16.85 7.63
N PRO A 22 13.86 -17.40 8.63
CA PRO A 22 12.41 -17.60 8.66
C PRO A 22 11.62 -16.28 8.70
N ASN A 23 10.38 -16.31 8.18
CA ASN A 23 9.52 -15.12 8.12
C ASN A 23 9.11 -14.65 9.52
N ARG A 24 9.13 -13.34 9.73
CA ARG A 24 8.62 -12.67 10.93
C ARG A 24 7.70 -11.54 10.48
N GLU A 25 6.40 -11.68 10.72
CA GLU A 25 5.47 -10.56 10.56
C GLU A 25 5.75 -9.50 11.63
N ALA A 26 5.49 -8.25 11.30
CA ALA A 26 5.47 -7.16 12.26
C ALA A 26 4.03 -6.99 12.77
N THR A 27 3.90 -6.98 14.08
CA THR A 27 2.63 -6.79 14.77
C THR A 27 2.26 -5.31 14.85
N SER A 28 1.01 -5.01 15.22
CA SER A 28 0.62 -3.64 15.54
C SER A 28 1.45 -3.04 16.68
N GLU A 29 1.95 -3.87 17.61
CA GLU A 29 2.83 -3.43 18.70
C GLU A 29 4.22 -3.08 18.18
N ASP A 30 4.80 -3.89 17.28
CA ASP A 30 6.08 -3.57 16.63
C ASP A 30 6.02 -2.20 15.92
N LEU A 31 4.93 -1.92 15.20
CA LEU A 31 4.71 -0.64 14.51
C LEU A 31 4.47 0.52 15.49
N ALA A 32 3.65 0.31 16.53
CA ALA A 32 3.38 1.34 17.53
C ALA A 32 4.64 1.73 18.30
N ASN A 33 5.53 0.78 18.60
CA ASN A 33 6.79 1.02 19.29
C ASN A 33 7.76 1.93 18.50
N ILE A 34 7.57 2.04 17.18
CA ILE A 34 8.37 2.91 16.29
C ILE A 34 7.58 4.12 15.80
N GLY A 35 6.39 4.36 16.35
CA GLY A 35 5.54 5.51 16.00
C GLY A 35 4.87 5.40 14.63
N VAL A 36 4.76 4.20 14.05
CA VAL A 36 4.10 3.98 12.76
C VAL A 36 2.64 3.60 12.99
N GLU A 37 1.74 4.44 12.48
CA GLU A 37 0.30 4.20 12.50
C GLU A 37 -0.22 3.78 11.13
N VAL A 38 -1.07 2.77 11.13
CA VAL A 38 -1.67 2.25 9.90
C VAL A 38 -3.16 2.10 10.09
N SER A 39 -3.94 2.78 9.24
CA SER A 39 -5.40 2.74 9.27
C SER A 39 -5.96 2.40 7.89
N LYS A 40 -7.02 1.59 7.87
CA LYS A 40 -7.80 1.33 6.66
C LYS A 40 -8.92 2.35 6.57
N ILE A 41 -8.96 3.10 5.47
CA ILE A 41 -10.09 3.97 5.13
C ILE A 41 -10.82 3.32 3.96
N ASP A 42 -12.13 3.10 4.11
CA ASP A 42 -12.97 2.61 3.03
C ASP A 42 -13.29 3.75 2.05
N MET A 43 -13.19 3.47 0.74
CA MET A 43 -13.46 4.43 -0.33
C MET A 43 -14.97 4.63 -0.56
N THR A 44 -15.70 5.04 0.48
CA THR A 44 -17.11 5.45 0.42
C THR A 44 -17.22 6.93 0.08
N SER A 45 -18.43 7.49 -0.06
CA SER A 45 -18.62 8.93 -0.31
C SER A 45 -18.01 9.86 0.75
N ASP A 46 -17.68 9.35 1.94
CA ASP A 46 -17.15 10.13 3.07
C ASP A 46 -15.64 9.93 3.28
N TRP A 47 -14.91 9.28 2.36
CA TRP A 47 -13.48 9.01 2.52
C TRP A 47 -12.65 10.29 2.74
N GLU A 48 -13.01 11.40 2.08
CA GLU A 48 -12.31 12.68 2.22
C GLU A 48 -12.37 13.22 3.65
N LYS A 49 -13.51 13.07 4.33
CA LYS A 49 -13.67 13.49 5.73
C LYS A 49 -12.71 12.74 6.67
N HIS A 50 -12.40 11.47 6.36
CA HIS A 50 -11.43 10.70 7.13
C HIS A 50 -10.01 11.25 6.95
N VAL A 51 -9.66 11.66 5.73
CA VAL A 51 -8.37 12.31 5.44
C VAL A 51 -8.31 13.69 6.10
N ASP A 52 -9.38 14.48 6.06
CA ASP A 52 -9.45 15.79 6.72
C ASP A 52 -9.27 15.68 8.24
N ASN A 53 -9.84 14.63 8.85
CA ASN A 53 -9.63 14.32 10.26
C ASN A 53 -8.16 13.99 10.56
N LEU A 54 -7.50 13.18 9.72
CA LEU A 54 -6.06 12.90 9.87
C LEU A 54 -5.23 14.18 9.76
N MET A 55 -5.54 15.05 8.79
CA MET A 55 -4.86 16.33 8.68
C MET A 55 -5.00 17.18 9.94
N THR A 56 -6.18 17.19 10.55
CA THR A 56 -6.43 17.90 11.82
C THR A 56 -5.64 17.30 12.98
N VAL A 57 -5.68 15.97 13.14
CA VAL A 57 -4.97 15.25 14.22
C VAL A 57 -3.46 15.47 14.16
N TYR A 58 -2.90 15.46 12.95
CA TYR A 58 -1.46 15.59 12.74
C TYR A 58 -0.99 17.02 12.44
N GLY A 59 -1.89 18.01 12.48
CA GLY A 59 -1.55 19.42 12.23
C GLY A 59 -1.08 19.72 10.80
N MET A 60 -1.54 18.93 9.82
CA MET A 60 -1.18 19.07 8.41
C MET A 60 -2.03 20.16 7.75
N ASN A 61 -1.37 21.19 7.22
CA ASN A 61 -2.06 22.34 6.59
C ASN A 61 -2.29 22.17 5.09
N TYR A 62 -1.59 21.23 4.45
CA TYR A 62 -1.60 21.04 3.01
C TYR A 62 -1.69 19.56 2.66
N ARG A 63 -2.35 19.26 1.54
CA ARG A 63 -2.32 17.95 0.89
C ARG A 63 -2.19 18.12 -0.61
N ASP A 64 -1.55 17.16 -1.24
CA ASP A 64 -1.49 17.00 -2.68
C ASP A 64 -1.85 15.56 -3.06
N GLU A 65 -2.01 15.33 -4.36
CA GLU A 65 -2.22 14.00 -4.92
C GLU A 65 -1.17 13.76 -6.00
N VAL A 66 -0.48 12.63 -5.91
CA VAL A 66 0.56 12.23 -6.86
C VAL A 66 0.25 10.85 -7.44
N GLN A 67 0.42 10.73 -8.76
CA GLN A 67 0.34 9.46 -9.46
C GLN A 67 1.75 8.99 -9.85
N ILE A 68 2.27 7.98 -9.14
CA ILE A 68 3.65 7.50 -9.28
C ILE A 68 3.70 6.37 -10.31
N ASN A 69 3.90 6.72 -11.58
CA ASN A 69 4.22 5.76 -12.65
C ASN A 69 4.94 6.46 -13.80
N ARG A 70 5.64 5.68 -14.64
CA ARG A 70 6.41 6.19 -15.79
C ARG A 70 5.57 6.94 -16.83
N ALA A 71 4.27 6.67 -16.94
CA ALA A 71 3.42 7.32 -17.94
C ALA A 71 2.99 8.73 -17.51
N SER A 72 2.76 8.96 -16.21
CA SER A 72 2.31 10.25 -15.67
C SER A 72 3.43 11.09 -15.03
N MET A 73 4.58 10.49 -14.71
CA MET A 73 5.70 11.15 -14.03
C MET A 73 6.95 11.14 -14.93
N PRO A 74 7.24 12.25 -15.64
CA PRO A 74 8.37 12.32 -16.59
C PRO A 74 9.74 12.03 -15.95
N ASP A 75 9.91 12.37 -14.67
CA ASP A 75 11.12 12.20 -13.87
C ASP A 75 11.05 10.97 -12.95
N PHE A 76 10.21 9.98 -13.29
CA PHE A 76 9.96 8.79 -12.47
C PHE A 76 11.23 8.12 -11.97
N ASP A 77 12.20 7.83 -12.84
CA ASP A 77 13.42 7.11 -12.45
C ASP A 77 14.30 7.87 -11.46
N GLU A 78 14.33 9.19 -11.55
CA GLU A 78 15.08 10.03 -10.61
C GLU A 78 14.35 10.12 -9.27
N ARG A 79 13.03 10.33 -9.31
CA ARG A 79 12.20 10.40 -8.10
C ARG A 79 12.14 9.07 -7.35
N SER A 80 12.01 7.96 -8.06
CA SER A 80 11.99 6.62 -7.45
C SER A 80 13.28 6.33 -6.67
N LYS A 81 14.44 6.82 -7.13
CA LYS A 81 15.69 6.70 -6.37
C LYS A 81 15.63 7.51 -5.08
N LYS A 82 15.19 8.77 -5.15
CA LYS A 82 15.05 9.64 -3.96
C LYS A 82 14.05 9.09 -2.94
N PHE A 83 12.94 8.49 -3.39
CA PHE A 83 11.97 7.85 -2.50
C PHE A 83 12.54 6.61 -1.81
N TYR A 84 13.46 5.90 -2.46
CA TYR A 84 14.05 4.67 -1.94
C TYR A 84 15.29 4.90 -1.06
N GLU A 85 16.05 5.96 -1.30
CA GLU A 85 17.18 6.35 -0.45
C GLU A 85 16.69 6.53 0.99
N GLU A 86 17.36 5.91 1.98
CA GLU A 86 16.97 6.05 3.39
C GLU A 86 17.05 7.53 3.81
N HIS A 87 15.93 8.08 4.30
CA HIS A 87 15.80 9.49 4.67
C HIS A 87 14.82 9.69 5.82
N LEU A 88 14.77 10.93 6.33
CA LEU A 88 13.81 11.35 7.35
C LEU A 88 13.23 12.72 7.01
N HIS A 89 12.05 12.98 7.54
CA HIS A 89 11.41 14.29 7.53
C HIS A 89 11.35 14.88 8.95
N ARG A 90 11.29 16.21 9.04
CA ARG A 90 11.10 16.89 10.34
C ARG A 90 9.64 16.84 10.79
N ASP A 91 8.74 16.73 9.83
CA ASP A 91 7.30 16.62 10.02
C ASP A 91 6.84 15.18 9.70
N PRO A 92 5.69 14.73 10.22
CA PRO A 92 5.16 13.40 9.91
C PRO A 92 4.91 13.20 8.41
N GLU A 93 5.31 12.03 7.90
CA GLU A 93 4.94 11.60 6.55
C GLU A 93 3.60 10.86 6.57
N VAL A 94 2.53 11.53 6.13
CA VAL A 94 1.20 10.93 6.01
C VAL A 94 0.91 10.60 4.54
N ARG A 95 0.55 9.34 4.26
CA ARG A 95 0.26 8.85 2.91
C ARG A 95 -1.05 8.08 2.89
N PHE A 96 -1.97 8.52 2.03
CA PHE A 96 -3.22 7.82 1.77
C PHE A 96 -3.20 7.19 0.37
N ILE A 97 -3.27 5.85 0.31
CA ILE A 97 -3.16 5.12 -0.96
C ILE A 97 -4.54 4.94 -1.59
N LYS A 98 -4.85 5.78 -2.58
CA LYS A 98 -6.13 5.73 -3.33
C LYS A 98 -6.21 4.54 -4.30
N SER A 99 -5.09 4.12 -4.87
CA SER A 99 -5.00 2.99 -5.80
C SER A 99 -3.56 2.46 -5.89
N GLY A 100 -3.40 1.24 -6.41
CA GLY A 100 -2.09 0.61 -6.55
C GLY A 100 -1.55 0.04 -5.23
N THR A 101 -0.24 -0.21 -5.21
CA THR A 101 0.47 -0.79 -4.08
C THR A 101 1.88 -0.20 -3.94
N GLY A 102 2.47 -0.32 -2.77
CA GLY A 102 3.86 0.08 -2.52
C GLY A 102 4.37 -0.42 -1.17
N PHE A 103 5.64 -0.13 -0.89
CA PHE A 103 6.30 -0.48 0.36
C PHE A 103 6.81 0.80 1.04
N PHE A 104 6.72 0.83 2.36
CA PHE A 104 7.42 1.78 3.21
C PHE A 104 8.31 0.97 4.14
N ASP A 105 9.62 1.12 3.98
CA ASP A 105 10.60 0.46 4.84
C ASP A 105 10.99 1.43 5.97
N VAL A 106 10.83 0.99 7.21
CA VAL A 106 11.08 1.78 8.42
C VAL A 106 12.01 1.04 9.37
N ARG A 107 12.88 1.77 10.08
CA ARG A 107 13.79 1.20 11.06
C ARG A 107 13.06 0.83 12.34
N SER A 108 13.36 -0.36 12.87
CA SER A 108 12.95 -0.76 14.21
C SER A 108 13.90 -0.23 15.29
N ILE A 109 13.52 -0.35 16.55
CA ILE A 109 14.38 -0.02 17.71
C ILE A 109 15.69 -0.82 17.70
N GLU A 110 15.68 -2.01 17.11
CA GLU A 110 16.86 -2.89 16.99
C GLU A 110 17.63 -2.67 15.68
N GLU A 111 17.40 -1.55 14.99
CA GLU A 111 18.01 -1.21 13.69
C GLU A 111 17.69 -2.19 12.54
N ASN A 112 16.73 -3.10 12.75
CA ASN A 112 16.20 -3.97 11.70
C ASN A 112 15.22 -3.19 10.81
N LEU A 113 15.08 -3.57 9.54
CA LEU A 113 14.07 -2.98 8.66
C LEU A 113 12.74 -3.72 8.79
N VAL A 114 11.67 -2.96 8.99
CA VAL A 114 10.28 -3.39 8.96
C VAL A 114 9.65 -2.81 7.70
N THR A 115 9.17 -3.67 6.82
CA THR A 115 8.48 -3.28 5.58
C THR A 115 6.99 -3.24 5.82
N VAL A 116 6.36 -2.11 5.52
CA VAL A 116 4.90 -1.93 5.54
C VAL A 116 4.39 -1.94 4.09
N ARG A 117 3.69 -3.02 3.70
CA ARG A 117 3.10 -3.16 2.37
C ARG A 117 1.72 -2.51 2.33
N MET A 118 1.62 -1.41 1.59
CA MET A 118 0.38 -0.65 1.43
C MET A 118 -0.34 -1.04 0.13
N PHE A 119 -1.66 -1.21 0.20
CA PHE A 119 -2.52 -1.53 -0.94
C PHE A 119 -3.96 -1.06 -0.69
N GLN A 120 -4.68 -0.68 -1.74
CA GLN A 120 -6.10 -0.32 -1.62
C GLN A 120 -6.98 -1.54 -1.33
N SER A 121 -6.65 -2.68 -1.93
CA SER A 121 -7.29 -3.97 -1.70
C SER A 121 -6.20 -5.02 -1.55
N ALA A 122 -6.35 -5.90 -0.56
CA ALA A 122 -5.42 -7.01 -0.43
C ALA A 122 -5.41 -7.76 -1.76
N PRO A 123 -4.23 -8.10 -2.32
CA PRO A 123 -4.19 -8.84 -3.56
C PRO A 123 -4.97 -10.15 -3.35
N LYS A 124 -6.14 -10.26 -3.98
CA LYS A 124 -6.89 -11.51 -4.03
C LYS A 124 -6.20 -12.39 -5.07
N TRP A 125 -5.24 -13.21 -4.64
CA TRP A 125 -4.66 -14.27 -5.46
C TRP A 125 -5.60 -15.47 -5.60
N ILE A 126 -6.92 -15.24 -5.65
CA ILE A 126 -7.91 -16.30 -5.83
C ILE A 126 -8.02 -16.53 -7.33
N SER A 127 -7.39 -17.61 -7.80
CA SER A 127 -7.60 -18.09 -9.17
C SER A 127 -8.93 -18.82 -9.24
N TYR A 128 -9.90 -18.27 -9.96
CA TYR A 128 -11.10 -19.00 -10.33
C TYR A 128 -10.78 -19.80 -11.59
N ALA A 129 -10.79 -21.14 -11.49
CA ALA A 129 -10.78 -21.97 -12.68
C ALA A 129 -12.00 -21.65 -13.55
N ARG A 130 -11.92 -21.88 -14.86
CA ARG A 130 -13.08 -21.73 -15.76
C ARG A 130 -14.12 -22.81 -15.44
N CYS A 131 -14.97 -22.54 -14.47
CA CYS A 131 -16.08 -23.36 -14.01
C CYS A 131 -17.30 -22.47 -13.72
N LYS A 132 -18.44 -23.09 -13.41
CA LYS A 132 -19.69 -22.40 -13.10
C LYS A 132 -19.51 -21.32 -12.02
N ASP A 133 -18.78 -21.63 -10.96
CA ASP A 133 -18.53 -20.69 -9.86
C ASP A 133 -17.64 -19.51 -10.29
N GLY A 134 -16.69 -19.74 -11.22
CA GLY A 134 -15.84 -18.70 -11.80
C GLY A 134 -16.55 -17.83 -12.84
N ASP A 135 -17.62 -18.34 -13.47
CA ASP A 135 -18.47 -17.56 -14.36
C ASP A 135 -19.51 -16.71 -13.60
N GLU A 136 -19.79 -17.05 -12.33
CA GLU A 136 -20.73 -16.34 -11.44
C GLU A 136 -20.10 -15.16 -10.66
N VAL A 137 -18.77 -14.99 -10.71
CA VAL A 137 -18.11 -13.86 -10.01
C VAL A 137 -18.47 -12.51 -10.64
N GLU A 138 -18.58 -11.48 -9.80
CA GLU A 138 -19.03 -10.14 -10.22
C GLU A 138 -18.08 -9.53 -11.27
N GLU A 139 -16.77 -9.80 -11.16
CA GLU A 139 -15.75 -9.36 -12.10
C GLU A 139 -15.97 -9.93 -13.51
N ARG A 140 -16.40 -11.19 -13.62
CA ARG A 140 -16.74 -11.83 -14.90
C ARG A 140 -17.97 -11.17 -15.52
N SER A 141 -19.01 -10.94 -14.71
CA SER A 141 -20.22 -10.25 -15.13
C SER A 141 -19.92 -8.84 -15.66
N ARG A 142 -19.06 -8.07 -14.96
CA ARG A 142 -18.63 -6.74 -15.42
C ARG A 142 -17.84 -6.80 -16.74
N TYR A 143 -16.93 -7.77 -16.89
CA TYR A 143 -16.16 -7.95 -18.13
C TYR A 143 -17.07 -8.29 -19.32
N LEU A 144 -18.01 -9.22 -19.17
CA LEU A 144 -18.92 -9.63 -20.25
C LEU A 144 -19.76 -8.44 -20.74
N LYS A 145 -20.26 -7.62 -19.81
CA LYS A 145 -20.97 -6.38 -20.14
C LYS A 145 -20.10 -5.40 -20.91
N GLN A 146 -18.82 -5.26 -20.55
CA GLN A 146 -17.88 -4.36 -21.24
C GLN A 146 -17.64 -4.76 -22.70
N ILE A 147 -17.66 -6.07 -23.01
CA ILE A 147 -17.43 -6.58 -24.36
C ILE A 147 -18.73 -6.87 -25.14
N GLY A 148 -19.88 -6.45 -24.62
CA GLY A 148 -21.17 -6.58 -25.28
C GLY A 148 -21.74 -8.01 -25.34
N ILE A 149 -21.32 -8.88 -24.42
CA ILE A 149 -21.89 -10.22 -24.25
C ILE A 149 -22.86 -10.16 -23.07
N GLU A 150 -24.16 -10.16 -23.36
CA GLU A 150 -25.23 -10.31 -22.36
C GLU A 150 -25.79 -11.74 -22.42
N HIS A 151 -26.06 -12.34 -21.26
CA HIS A 151 -26.76 -13.61 -21.11
C HIS A 151 -28.21 -13.37 -20.69
#